data_AF-A0A5N5SSG7-F1
#
_entry.id   AF-A0A5N5SSG7-F1
#
_cell.length_a   1.000
_cell.length_b   1.000
_cell.length_c   1.000
_cell.angle_alpha   90.00
_cell.angle_beta   90.00
_cell.angle_gamma   90.00
#
_symmetry.space_group_name_H-M   'P 1'
#
loop_
_entity.id
_entity.type
_entity.pdbx_description
1 polymer ?
#
loop_
_entity_poly.entity_id
_entity_poly.type
_entity_poly.pdbx_seq_one_letter_code
_entity_poly.pdbx_strand_id
1 'polypeptide(L)'
;MNSLKGKLLKVHDQNVLRDLYITCSEEVANLGFHQKVISYSFLNKKKGYWIGFNEIMQNITVFYPGWRVRIYASSSDTSFLQSIMKNWTFVNFCDIDNLPAPIYTVRPYPVTMWRFAPLGDDQVDVFLSRDLDSEILKREYDAVSEWLNSTNKSLHIMRDHPHHCRQIMGGMWGIRIEKDLKRKRIRTLVQQMYERGFKKKDTRIDQPFLKVKLYFVDKVF
;
A
#
# COMPACT_ATOMS: atom_id res chain seq x y z
N MET A 1 -31.76 33.76 -0.77
CA MET A 1 -31.73 32.31 -1.07
C MET A 1 -30.29 31.91 -1.37
N ASN A 2 -29.66 31.24 -0.40
CA ASN A 2 -28.28 30.75 -0.51
C ASN A 2 -28.22 29.53 -1.43
N SER A 3 -27.29 29.52 -2.38
CA SER A 3 -26.80 28.28 -2.99
C SER A 3 -25.30 28.41 -3.26
N LEU A 4 -24.54 27.87 -2.31
CA LEU A 4 -23.13 27.53 -2.46
C LEU A 4 -23.01 26.43 -3.53
N LYS A 5 -22.61 26.78 -4.74
CA LYS A 5 -22.06 25.81 -5.69
C LYS A 5 -20.56 25.69 -5.43
N GLY A 6 -20.17 24.59 -4.80
CA GLY A 6 -18.77 24.20 -4.63
C GLY A 6 -18.04 24.20 -5.96
N LYS A 7 -16.90 24.88 -6.00
CA LYS A 7 -15.96 24.82 -7.13
C LYS A 7 -15.42 23.40 -7.20
N LEU A 8 -15.93 22.63 -8.15
CA LEU A 8 -15.25 21.47 -8.71
C LEU A 8 -13.93 22.00 -9.29
N LEU A 9 -12.80 21.66 -8.66
CA LEU A 9 -11.48 21.90 -9.25
C LEU A 9 -11.37 20.99 -10.49
N LYS A 10 -11.63 21.58 -11.66
CA LYS A 10 -11.39 20.91 -12.95
C LYS A 10 -9.88 20.80 -13.15
N VAL A 11 -9.46 19.55 -13.32
CA VAL A 11 -8.13 19.11 -13.72
C VAL A 11 -7.75 19.75 -15.06
N HIS A 12 -6.88 20.76 -15.04
CA HIS A 12 -6.12 21.21 -16.20
C HIS A 12 -4.76 21.73 -15.72
N ASP A 13 -3.88 20.80 -15.37
CA ASP A 13 -2.45 21.08 -15.38
C ASP A 13 -1.67 19.80 -15.66
N GLN A 14 -1.56 19.44 -16.95
CA GLN A 14 -0.79 18.28 -17.41
C GLN A 14 0.71 18.39 -17.05
N ASN A 15 1.19 19.58 -16.66
CA ASN A 15 2.55 19.78 -16.18
C ASN A 15 2.76 19.35 -14.73
N VAL A 16 1.72 19.36 -13.87
CA VAL A 16 1.86 18.92 -12.47
C VAL A 16 2.04 17.39 -12.37
N LEU A 17 1.47 16.63 -13.32
CA LEU A 17 1.65 15.17 -13.38
C LEU A 17 3.07 14.74 -13.77
N ARG A 18 3.89 15.62 -14.36
CA ARG A 18 5.25 15.28 -14.81
C ARG A 18 6.25 15.09 -13.65
N ASP A 19 5.93 15.60 -12.46
CA ASP A 19 6.84 15.55 -11.30
C ASP A 19 6.34 14.64 -10.16
N LEU A 20 5.21 13.94 -10.32
CA LEU A 20 4.65 13.07 -9.28
C LEU A 20 5.23 11.65 -9.35
N TYR A 21 5.66 11.12 -8.20
CA TYR A 21 5.98 9.71 -8.07
C TYR A 21 4.68 8.94 -7.92
N ILE A 22 4.26 8.26 -8.97
CA ILE A 22 3.12 7.34 -8.95
C ILE A 22 3.63 5.92 -9.01
N THR A 23 3.12 5.05 -8.14
CA THR A 23 3.68 3.71 -7.98
C THR A 23 2.73 2.59 -8.39
N CYS A 24 1.69 2.87 -9.19
CA CYS A 24 0.73 1.85 -9.62
C CYS A 24 0.37 1.95 -11.12
N SER A 25 -0.47 2.90 -11.51
CA SER A 25 -0.94 3.09 -12.88
C SER A 25 -1.40 4.53 -13.14
N GLU A 26 -1.57 4.91 -14.40
CA GLU A 26 -2.16 6.21 -14.77
C GLU A 26 -3.59 6.38 -14.25
N GLU A 27 -4.37 5.29 -14.21
CA GLU A 27 -5.71 5.31 -13.61
C GLU A 27 -5.65 5.75 -12.15
N VAL A 28 -4.70 5.20 -11.38
CA VAL A 28 -4.48 5.59 -9.99
C VAL A 28 -4.04 7.04 -9.88
N ALA A 29 -3.20 7.53 -10.80
CA ALA A 29 -2.78 8.94 -10.83
C ALA A 29 -3.99 9.88 -10.97
N ASN A 30 -5.01 9.50 -11.73
CA ASN A 30 -6.21 10.32 -11.94
C ASN A 30 -7.14 10.37 -10.71
N LEU A 31 -6.96 9.51 -9.71
CA LEU A 31 -7.75 9.54 -8.47
C LEU A 31 -7.35 10.69 -7.53
N GLY A 32 -6.17 11.28 -7.71
CA GLY A 32 -5.71 12.44 -6.94
C GLY A 32 -5.07 12.10 -5.59
N PHE A 33 -4.71 13.15 -4.84
CA PHE A 33 -3.98 13.07 -3.56
C PHE A 33 -4.83 12.58 -2.38
N HIS A 34 -4.19 12.43 -1.21
CA HIS A 34 -4.81 12.10 0.07
C HIS A 34 -5.43 10.70 0.16
N GLN A 35 -4.90 9.77 -0.63
CA GLN A 35 -5.36 8.39 -0.65
C GLN A 35 -4.96 7.66 0.64
N LYS A 36 -5.88 6.85 1.14
CA LYS A 36 -5.61 5.81 2.14
C LYS A 36 -5.58 4.47 1.43
N VAL A 37 -4.46 3.77 1.51
CA VAL A 37 -4.17 2.59 0.69
C VAL A 37 -3.91 1.38 1.56
N ILE A 38 -4.60 0.28 1.26
CA ILE A 38 -4.24 -1.07 1.71
C ILE A 38 -3.54 -1.76 0.54
N SER A 39 -2.33 -2.26 0.77
CA SER A 39 -1.50 -2.82 -0.29
C SER A 39 -1.16 -4.28 -0.08
N TYR A 40 -1.27 -5.03 -1.18
CA TYR A 40 -1.02 -6.47 -1.26
C TYR A 40 0.01 -6.77 -2.34
N SER A 41 0.74 -7.87 -2.16
CA SER A 41 1.58 -8.47 -3.20
C SER A 41 1.05 -9.85 -3.53
N PHE A 42 1.11 -10.23 -4.80
CA PHE A 42 0.58 -11.51 -5.24
C PHE A 42 1.44 -12.15 -6.33
N LEU A 43 1.83 -13.40 -6.11
CA LEU A 43 2.59 -14.23 -7.05
C LEU A 43 2.03 -15.65 -7.16
N ASN A 44 1.18 -16.09 -6.22
CA ASN A 44 0.88 -17.50 -6.06
C ASN A 44 -0.45 -17.90 -6.70
N LYS A 45 -0.38 -18.78 -7.71
CA LYS A 45 -1.57 -19.32 -8.39
C LYS A 45 -2.33 -20.36 -7.55
N LYS A 46 -1.76 -20.85 -6.45
CA LYS A 46 -2.43 -21.83 -5.57
C LYS A 46 -3.71 -21.22 -4.99
N LYS A 47 -4.82 -21.92 -5.21
CA LYS A 47 -6.19 -21.50 -4.84
C LYS A 47 -6.30 -20.97 -3.40
N GLY A 48 -5.61 -21.59 -2.44
CA GLY A 48 -5.64 -21.17 -1.04
C GLY A 48 -5.24 -19.71 -0.78
N TYR A 49 -4.44 -19.09 -1.65
CA TYR A 49 -3.98 -17.71 -1.48
C TYR A 49 -4.94 -16.64 -2.02
N TRP A 50 -5.95 -17.03 -2.79
CA TRP A 50 -6.88 -16.10 -3.41
C TRP A 50 -8.35 -16.50 -3.25
N ILE A 51 -8.64 -17.69 -2.71
CA ILE A 51 -10.02 -18.15 -2.52
C ILE A 51 -10.82 -17.20 -1.62
N GLY A 52 -10.18 -16.60 -0.62
CA GLY A 52 -10.78 -15.63 0.29
C GLY A 52 -10.80 -14.19 -0.23
N PHE A 53 -10.44 -13.96 -1.49
CA PHE A 53 -10.28 -12.61 -2.03
C PHE A 53 -11.58 -11.79 -1.95
N ASN A 54 -12.71 -12.40 -2.31
CA ASN A 54 -13.99 -11.70 -2.32
C ASN A 54 -14.44 -11.35 -0.90
N GLU A 55 -14.25 -12.26 0.05
CA GLU A 55 -14.55 -12.06 1.46
C GLU A 55 -13.68 -10.92 2.05
N ILE A 56 -12.39 -10.88 1.70
CA ILE A 56 -11.50 -9.77 2.07
C ILE A 56 -12.03 -8.45 1.49
N MET A 57 -12.40 -8.39 0.21
CA MET A 57 -12.92 -7.17 -0.40
C MET A 57 -14.27 -6.74 0.21
N GLN A 58 -15.16 -7.68 0.52
CA GLN A 58 -16.40 -7.42 1.25
C GLN A 58 -16.14 -6.85 2.65
N ASN A 59 -15.18 -7.40 3.39
CA ASN A 59 -14.82 -6.87 4.70
C ASN A 59 -14.20 -5.46 4.58
N ILE A 60 -13.41 -5.19 3.54
CA ILE A 60 -12.83 -3.87 3.29
C ILE A 60 -13.91 -2.82 2.99
N THR A 61 -14.99 -3.14 2.26
CA THR A 61 -16.08 -2.18 2.03
C THR A 61 -16.77 -1.77 3.33
N VAL A 62 -16.87 -2.68 4.29
CA VAL A 62 -17.49 -2.43 5.60
C VAL A 62 -16.53 -1.69 6.54
N PHE A 63 -15.29 -2.17 6.65
CA PHE A 63 -14.35 -1.67 7.66
C PHE A 63 -13.52 -0.48 7.18
N TYR A 64 -13.22 -0.37 5.89
CA TYR A 64 -12.35 0.69 5.37
C TYR A 64 -13.04 1.51 4.28
N PRO A 65 -14.20 2.14 4.58
CA PRO A 65 -14.91 2.95 3.59
C PRO A 65 -14.03 4.10 3.07
N GLY A 66 -14.00 4.26 1.76
CA GLY A 66 -13.20 5.28 1.08
C GLY A 66 -11.71 4.95 0.92
N TRP A 67 -11.24 3.81 1.44
CA TRP A 67 -9.87 3.34 1.18
C TRP A 67 -9.76 2.71 -0.22
N ARG A 68 -8.55 2.75 -0.76
CA ARG A 68 -8.18 2.06 -2.00
C ARG A 68 -7.40 0.79 -1.66
N VAL A 69 -7.57 -0.22 -2.48
CA VAL A 69 -6.77 -1.44 -2.45
C VAL A 69 -5.84 -1.45 -3.64
N ARG A 70 -4.53 -1.62 -3.43
CA ARG A 70 -3.55 -1.73 -4.51
C ARG A 70 -2.88 -3.10 -4.49
N ILE A 71 -3.05 -3.86 -5.56
CA ILE A 71 -2.53 -5.23 -5.66
C ILE A 71 -1.39 -5.26 -6.68
N TYR A 72 -0.18 -5.53 -6.17
CA TYR A 72 1.02 -5.63 -6.98
C TYR A 72 1.24 -7.07 -7.41
N ALA A 73 1.13 -7.33 -8.71
CA ALA A 73 1.40 -8.64 -9.30
C ALA A 73 1.76 -8.54 -10.78
N SER A 74 2.27 -9.63 -11.35
CA SER A 74 2.46 -9.71 -12.81
C SER A 74 1.15 -10.06 -13.49
N SER A 75 0.89 -9.40 -14.63
CA SER A 75 -0.28 -9.69 -15.48
C SER A 75 -0.34 -11.15 -15.91
N SER A 76 0.82 -11.74 -16.22
CA SER A 76 0.94 -13.16 -16.61
C SER A 76 0.53 -14.15 -15.51
N ASP A 77 0.60 -13.74 -14.25
CA ASP A 77 0.31 -14.58 -13.09
C ASP A 77 -1.10 -14.41 -12.53
N THR A 78 -1.80 -13.35 -12.94
CA THR A 78 -3.05 -12.90 -12.32
C THR A 78 -4.22 -12.73 -13.27
N SER A 79 -4.14 -13.21 -14.51
CA SER A 79 -5.23 -13.09 -15.49
C SER A 79 -6.59 -13.54 -14.94
N PHE A 80 -6.62 -14.62 -14.16
CA PHE A 80 -7.85 -15.12 -13.51
C PHE A 80 -8.35 -14.22 -12.37
N LEU A 81 -7.45 -13.54 -11.66
CA LEU A 81 -7.79 -12.69 -10.52
C LEU A 81 -8.18 -11.29 -10.99
N GLN A 82 -7.62 -10.82 -12.11
CA GLN A 82 -7.94 -9.52 -12.69
C GLN A 82 -9.43 -9.37 -13.03
N SER A 83 -10.09 -10.43 -13.51
CA SER A 83 -11.54 -10.41 -13.75
C SER A 83 -12.32 -10.23 -12.45
N ILE A 84 -11.88 -10.85 -11.36
CA ILE A 84 -12.48 -10.72 -10.03
C ILE A 84 -12.23 -9.31 -9.47
N MET A 85 -11.00 -8.79 -9.60
CA MET A 85 -10.64 -7.43 -9.16
C MET A 85 -11.52 -6.36 -9.80
N LYS A 86 -11.88 -6.51 -11.09
CA LYS A 86 -12.73 -5.55 -11.83
C LYS A 86 -14.13 -5.38 -11.23
N ASN A 87 -14.61 -6.33 -10.43
CA ASN A 87 -15.90 -6.21 -9.73
C ASN A 87 -15.84 -5.20 -8.57
N TRP A 88 -14.64 -4.75 -8.19
CA TRP A 88 -14.40 -3.91 -7.02
C TRP A 88 -13.78 -2.57 -7.44
N THR A 89 -14.58 -1.51 -7.53
CA THR A 89 -14.16 -0.19 -8.04
C THR A 89 -13.08 0.51 -7.21
N PHE A 90 -12.86 0.06 -5.96
CA PHE A 90 -11.80 0.53 -5.08
C PHE A 90 -10.49 -0.27 -5.17
N VAL A 91 -10.48 -1.36 -5.95
CA VAL A 91 -9.31 -2.20 -6.18
C VAL A 91 -8.61 -1.76 -7.45
N ASN A 92 -7.31 -1.50 -7.35
CA ASN A 92 -6.44 -1.20 -8.49
C ASN A 92 -5.39 -2.30 -8.64
N PHE A 93 -5.30 -2.84 -9.85
CA PHE A 93 -4.22 -3.73 -10.25
C PHE A 93 -2.99 -2.90 -10.63
N CYS A 94 -1.86 -3.18 -9.99
CA CYS A 94 -0.58 -2.55 -10.25
C CYS A 94 0.35 -3.58 -10.90
N ASP A 95 0.52 -3.48 -12.22
CA ASP A 95 1.37 -4.42 -12.96
C ASP A 95 2.84 -4.19 -12.61
N ILE A 96 3.45 -5.15 -11.93
CA ILE A 96 4.85 -5.04 -11.46
C ILE A 96 5.86 -4.93 -12.60
N ASP A 97 5.46 -5.22 -13.84
CA ASP A 97 6.29 -5.15 -15.02
C ASP A 97 6.17 -3.83 -15.77
N ASN A 98 5.12 -3.06 -15.48
CA ASN A 98 4.70 -1.88 -16.24
C ASN A 98 4.30 -0.73 -15.30
N LEU A 99 5.09 -0.50 -14.25
CA LEU A 99 4.85 0.61 -13.33
C LEU A 99 5.31 1.94 -13.97
N PRO A 100 4.71 3.09 -13.58
CA PRO A 100 5.18 4.39 -14.04
C PRO A 100 6.63 4.70 -13.62
N ALA A 101 7.23 5.68 -14.30
CA ALA A 101 8.50 6.26 -13.86
C ALA A 101 8.36 6.84 -12.43
N PRO A 102 9.44 6.83 -11.62
CA PRO A 102 10.77 6.32 -11.95
C PRO A 102 11.01 4.86 -11.52
N ILE A 103 9.99 4.16 -11.00
CA ILE A 103 10.19 2.80 -10.47
C ILE A 103 10.24 1.76 -11.58
N TYR A 104 9.42 1.89 -12.63
CA TYR A 104 9.29 1.01 -13.81
C TYR A 104 8.90 -0.44 -13.51
N THR A 105 9.56 -1.08 -12.55
CA THR A 105 9.28 -2.44 -12.12
C THR A 105 9.72 -2.70 -10.67
N VAL A 106 8.99 -3.58 -9.99
CA VAL A 106 9.41 -4.16 -8.71
C VAL A 106 9.76 -5.65 -8.80
N ARG A 107 9.70 -6.24 -10.00
CA ARG A 107 10.00 -7.68 -10.24
C ARG A 107 11.34 -8.15 -9.66
N PRO A 108 12.45 -7.37 -9.71
CA PRO A 108 13.73 -7.84 -9.17
C PRO A 108 13.78 -8.00 -7.64
N TYR A 109 12.76 -7.53 -6.92
CA TYR A 109 12.68 -7.58 -5.47
C TYR A 109 11.79 -8.76 -5.01
N PRO A 110 11.93 -9.23 -3.75
CA PRO A 110 11.06 -10.28 -3.23
C PRO A 110 9.59 -9.89 -3.30
N VAL A 111 8.73 -10.86 -3.57
CA VAL A 111 7.27 -10.66 -3.66
C VAL A 111 6.71 -9.92 -2.45
N THR A 112 7.17 -10.23 -1.23
CA THR A 112 6.68 -9.60 0.01
C THR A 112 6.97 -8.10 0.10
N MET A 113 7.87 -7.58 -0.73
CA MET A 113 8.24 -6.18 -0.78
C MET A 113 7.49 -5.39 -1.86
N TRP A 114 6.82 -6.03 -2.83
CA TRP A 114 6.14 -5.29 -3.91
C TRP A 114 5.07 -4.34 -3.38
N ARG A 115 4.37 -4.75 -2.31
CA ARG A 115 3.37 -3.96 -1.58
C ARG A 115 3.95 -2.76 -0.85
N PHE A 116 5.27 -2.58 -0.80
CA PHE A 116 5.88 -1.39 -0.22
C PHE A 116 5.96 -0.23 -1.20
N ALA A 117 5.65 -0.45 -2.48
CA ALA A 117 5.67 0.61 -3.49
C ALA A 117 4.86 1.86 -3.13
N PRO A 118 3.63 1.78 -2.55
CA PRO A 118 2.85 2.97 -2.20
C PRO A 118 3.51 3.90 -1.17
N LEU A 119 4.53 3.45 -0.43
CA LEU A 119 5.27 4.31 0.49
C LEU A 119 6.00 5.46 -0.23
N GLY A 120 6.35 5.25 -1.51
CA GLY A 120 7.00 6.27 -2.32
C GLY A 120 6.04 7.15 -3.11
N ASP A 121 4.74 6.85 -3.08
CA ASP A 121 3.73 7.48 -3.94
C ASP A 121 3.33 8.88 -3.40
N ASP A 122 3.29 9.89 -4.27
CA ASP A 122 2.91 11.27 -3.87
C ASP A 122 1.45 11.40 -3.44
N GLN A 123 0.58 10.48 -3.85
CA GLN A 123 -0.85 10.57 -3.59
C GLN A 123 -1.28 9.87 -2.31
N VAL A 124 -0.39 9.13 -1.66
CA VAL A 124 -0.72 8.29 -0.50
C VAL A 124 -0.39 9.02 0.79
N ASP A 125 -1.39 9.17 1.66
CA ASP A 125 -1.24 9.78 2.99
C ASP A 125 -1.25 8.74 4.10
N VAL A 126 -1.98 7.64 3.90
CA VAL A 126 -2.00 6.52 4.84
C VAL A 126 -1.81 5.23 4.07
N PHE A 127 -0.89 4.42 4.54
CA PHE A 127 -0.56 3.14 3.94
C PHE A 127 -0.71 2.02 4.96
N LEU A 128 -1.34 0.91 4.58
CA LEU A 128 -1.34 -0.36 5.29
C LEU A 128 -0.73 -1.44 4.41
N SER A 129 0.19 -2.23 4.98
CA SER A 129 0.73 -3.41 4.32
C SER A 129 -0.01 -4.66 4.80
N ARG A 130 -0.51 -5.49 3.88
CA ARG A 130 -1.27 -6.70 4.19
C ARG A 130 -0.80 -7.91 3.39
N ASP A 131 -0.91 -9.08 4.00
CA ASP A 131 -0.82 -10.37 3.30
C ASP A 131 -2.22 -10.71 2.74
N LEU A 132 -2.29 -11.22 1.50
CA LEU A 132 -3.58 -11.49 0.82
C LEU A 132 -4.27 -12.76 1.34
N ASP A 133 -3.54 -13.61 2.06
CA ASP A 133 -4.05 -14.81 2.74
C ASP A 133 -4.48 -14.53 4.19
N SER A 134 -4.58 -13.25 4.57
CA SER A 134 -5.03 -12.84 5.90
C SER A 134 -6.36 -12.10 5.83
N GLU A 135 -7.37 -12.62 6.52
CA GLU A 135 -8.68 -11.99 6.63
C GLU A 135 -8.59 -10.60 7.29
N ILE A 136 -9.47 -9.68 6.87
CA ILE A 136 -9.67 -8.41 7.57
C ILE A 136 -10.75 -8.63 8.64
N LEU A 137 -10.32 -8.59 9.90
CA LEU A 137 -11.18 -8.77 11.05
C LEU A 137 -11.51 -7.44 11.71
N LYS A 138 -12.67 -7.38 12.40
CA LYS A 138 -13.08 -6.20 13.18
C LYS A 138 -12.00 -5.73 14.16
N ARG A 139 -11.29 -6.65 14.82
CA ARG A 139 -10.20 -6.33 15.77
C ARG A 139 -9.08 -5.51 15.14
N GLU A 140 -8.74 -5.82 13.89
CA GLU A 140 -7.68 -5.12 13.15
C GLU A 140 -8.16 -3.73 12.75
N TYR A 141 -9.41 -3.62 12.29
CA TYR A 141 -10.03 -2.34 12.02
C TYR A 141 -10.05 -1.45 13.25
N ASP A 142 -10.47 -1.96 14.41
CA ASP A 142 -10.55 -1.18 15.65
C ASP A 142 -9.15 -0.65 16.06
N ALA A 143 -8.11 -1.48 15.96
CA ALA A 143 -6.73 -1.07 16.24
C ALA A 143 -6.22 0.01 15.26
N VAL A 144 -6.50 -0.14 13.96
CA VAL A 144 -6.13 0.86 12.95
C VAL A 144 -6.94 2.15 13.15
N SER A 145 -8.23 2.05 13.47
CA SER A 145 -9.11 3.19 13.71
C SER A 145 -8.66 3.97 14.95
N GLU A 146 -8.34 3.30 16.04
CA GLU A 146 -7.78 3.93 17.25
C GLU A 146 -6.46 4.65 16.91
N TRP A 147 -5.54 3.99 16.20
CA TRP A 147 -4.30 4.64 15.77
C TRP A 147 -4.57 5.90 14.93
N LEU A 148 -5.54 5.82 14.02
CA LEU A 148 -5.86 6.91 13.10
C LEU A 148 -6.60 8.09 13.74
N ASN A 149 -7.39 7.83 14.77
CA ASN A 149 -8.26 8.83 15.38
C ASN A 149 -7.75 9.36 16.72
N SER A 150 -7.00 8.54 17.47
CA SER A 150 -6.62 8.82 18.85
C SER A 150 -5.13 9.14 19.03
N THR A 151 -4.33 9.07 17.95
CA THR A 151 -2.88 9.28 18.03
C THR A 151 -2.33 10.09 16.86
N ASN A 152 -1.21 10.77 17.10
CA ASN A 152 -0.38 11.43 16.08
C ASN A 152 0.88 10.61 15.73
N LYS A 153 0.90 9.30 16.03
CA LYS A 153 2.05 8.44 15.76
C LYS A 153 2.14 8.16 14.26
N SER A 154 3.31 8.29 13.66
CA SER A 154 3.43 8.03 12.22
C SER A 154 3.32 6.54 11.92
N LEU A 155 3.79 5.66 12.80
CA LEU A 155 3.83 4.21 12.56
C LEU A 155 2.87 3.43 13.46
N HIS A 156 2.20 2.43 12.88
CA HIS A 156 1.35 1.45 13.56
C HIS A 156 1.80 0.04 13.24
N ILE A 157 1.87 -0.81 14.26
CA ILE A 157 2.32 -2.20 14.15
C ILE A 157 1.37 -3.06 14.97
N MET A 158 0.86 -4.13 14.38
CA MET A 158 0.02 -5.12 15.06
C MET A 158 0.79 -6.42 15.30
N ARG A 159 0.53 -7.04 16.45
CA ARG A 159 0.99 -8.39 16.80
C ARG A 159 -0.15 -9.12 17.47
N ASP A 160 -0.82 -9.95 16.70
CA ASP A 160 -2.07 -10.61 17.06
C ASP A 160 -1.93 -12.13 17.23
N HIS A 161 -0.71 -12.68 17.10
CA HIS A 161 -0.42 -14.10 17.27
C HIS A 161 0.88 -14.31 18.08
N PRO A 162 0.97 -15.33 18.96
CA PRO A 162 2.20 -15.62 19.73
C PRO A 162 3.46 -15.85 18.88
N HIS A 163 3.30 -16.32 17.65
CA HIS A 163 4.41 -16.53 16.71
C HIS A 163 4.84 -15.25 15.95
N HIS A 164 4.17 -14.11 16.16
CA HIS A 164 4.57 -12.82 15.59
C HIS A 164 5.71 -12.20 16.40
N CYS A 165 6.84 -12.92 16.47
CA CYS A 165 8.02 -12.56 17.26
C CYS A 165 8.94 -11.54 16.57
N ARG A 166 8.60 -11.09 15.35
CA ARG A 166 9.37 -10.04 14.66
C ARG A 166 8.95 -8.66 15.12
N GLN A 167 9.87 -7.70 15.01
CA GLN A 167 9.59 -6.32 15.43
C GLN A 167 8.54 -5.65 14.56
N ILE A 168 8.54 -5.90 13.25
CA ILE A 168 7.46 -5.47 12.35
C ILE A 168 7.18 -6.65 11.44
N MET A 169 5.95 -7.14 11.46
CA MET A 169 5.47 -8.19 10.55
C MET A 169 5.22 -7.57 9.18
N GLY A 170 5.52 -8.30 8.10
CA GLY A 170 5.43 -7.78 6.74
C GLY A 170 4.03 -7.29 6.35
N GLY A 171 2.99 -8.02 6.74
CA GLY A 171 1.58 -7.74 6.41
C GLY A 171 0.72 -7.23 7.56
N MET A 172 1.29 -6.67 8.64
CA MET A 172 0.54 -6.18 9.80
C MET A 172 1.10 -4.86 10.35
N TRP A 173 1.20 -3.86 9.48
CA TRP A 173 1.65 -2.53 9.86
C TRP A 173 1.11 -1.44 8.95
N GLY A 174 1.15 -0.20 9.43
CA GLY A 174 0.71 0.98 8.72
C GLY A 174 1.56 2.22 9.00
N ILE A 175 1.52 3.19 8.10
CA ILE A 175 2.21 4.47 8.28
C ILE A 175 1.40 5.66 7.75
N ARG A 176 1.51 6.79 8.44
CA ARG A 176 1.10 8.11 7.98
C ARG A 176 2.25 8.81 7.27
N ILE A 177 2.01 9.25 6.05
CA ILE A 177 2.96 9.95 5.17
C ILE A 177 2.61 11.44 5.17
N GLU A 178 2.46 12.01 6.35
CA GLU A 178 2.03 13.39 6.53
C GLU A 178 3.26 14.31 6.45
N LYS A 179 3.30 15.19 5.42
CA LYS A 179 4.32 16.23 5.10
C LYS A 179 5.41 15.84 4.10
N ASP A 180 5.80 16.80 3.26
CA ASP A 180 6.78 16.63 2.18
C ASP A 180 8.15 16.14 2.64
N LEU A 181 8.66 16.64 3.77
CA LEU A 181 9.95 16.20 4.31
C LEU A 181 9.90 14.72 4.74
N LYS A 182 8.80 14.30 5.37
CA LYS A 182 8.59 12.88 5.71
C LYS A 182 8.46 12.05 4.43
N ARG A 183 7.73 12.53 3.42
CA ARG A 183 7.56 11.85 2.12
C ARG A 183 8.91 11.63 1.42
N LYS A 184 9.76 12.66 1.32
CA LYS A 184 11.13 12.55 0.76
C LYS A 184 11.96 11.51 1.51
N ARG A 185 11.95 11.55 2.85
CA ARG A 185 12.68 10.58 3.68
C ARG A 185 12.16 9.16 3.48
N ILE A 186 10.84 8.96 3.48
CA ILE A 186 10.21 7.66 3.25
C ILE A 186 10.61 7.12 1.87
N ARG A 187 10.59 7.96 0.82
CA ARG A 187 11.09 7.59 -0.51
C ARG A 187 12.52 7.07 -0.47
N THR A 188 13.44 7.78 0.20
CA THR A 188 14.82 7.32 0.37
C THR A 188 14.88 5.98 1.13
N LEU A 189 14.07 5.79 2.18
CA LEU A 189 14.04 4.54 2.92
C LEU A 189 13.54 3.37 2.06
N VAL A 190 12.50 3.58 1.27
CA VAL A 190 11.93 2.59 0.33
C VAL A 190 12.95 2.20 -0.72
N GLN A 191 13.65 3.18 -1.31
CA GLN A 191 14.73 2.91 -2.26
C GLN A 191 15.84 2.07 -1.62
N GLN A 192 16.28 2.41 -0.41
CA GLN A 192 17.28 1.61 0.32
C GLN A 192 16.78 0.20 0.66
N MET A 193 15.49 0.02 0.92
CA MET A 193 14.91 -1.32 1.11
C MET A 193 15.02 -2.12 -0.18
N TYR A 194 14.60 -1.54 -1.31
CA TYR A 194 14.67 -2.19 -2.61
C TYR A 194 16.10 -2.53 -3.04
N GLU A 195 17.05 -1.59 -2.90
CA GLU A 195 18.47 -1.83 -3.19
C GLU A 195 19.02 -3.04 -2.41
N ARG A 196 18.67 -3.18 -1.13
CA ARG A 196 19.08 -4.32 -0.29
C ARG A 196 18.36 -5.63 -0.65
N GLY A 197 17.11 -5.53 -1.12
CA GLY A 197 16.31 -6.65 -1.57
C GLY A 197 16.64 -7.12 -2.99
N PHE A 198 17.41 -6.36 -3.75
CA PHE A 198 17.68 -6.64 -5.16
C PHE A 198 18.20 -8.06 -5.39
N LYS A 199 17.50 -8.82 -6.25
CA LYS A 199 17.78 -10.23 -6.61
C LYS A 199 17.76 -11.22 -5.43
N LYS A 200 17.28 -10.83 -4.25
CA LYS A 200 17.08 -11.75 -3.13
C LYS A 200 15.82 -12.58 -3.36
N LYS A 201 15.89 -13.87 -2.98
CA LYS A 201 14.79 -14.83 -3.15
C LYS A 201 14.05 -15.18 -1.85
N ASP A 202 14.63 -14.86 -0.69
CA ASP A 202 14.01 -15.15 0.60
C ASP A 202 12.83 -14.19 0.85
N THR A 203 11.66 -14.76 1.10
CA THR A 203 10.41 -14.02 1.31
C THR A 203 10.33 -13.39 2.70
N ARG A 204 11.23 -13.75 3.63
CA ARG A 204 11.24 -13.24 5.01
C ARG A 204 12.14 -12.00 5.21
N ILE A 205 12.74 -11.47 4.14
CA ILE A 205 13.70 -10.37 4.23
C ILE A 205 13.05 -8.99 4.37
N ASP A 206 11.76 -8.90 4.05
CA ASP A 206 10.94 -7.71 4.26
C ASP A 206 10.98 -7.26 5.73
N GLN A 207 10.80 -8.19 6.67
CA GLN A 207 10.73 -7.91 8.11
C GLN A 207 12.03 -7.31 8.72
N PRO A 208 13.24 -7.87 8.44
CA PRO A 208 14.50 -7.22 8.80
C PRO A 208 14.66 -5.80 8.24
N PHE A 209 14.18 -5.55 7.02
CA PHE A 209 14.28 -4.21 6.42
C PHE A 209 13.36 -3.20 7.09
N LEU A 210 12.13 -3.60 7.42
CA LEU A 210 11.18 -2.77 8.17
C LEU A 210 11.77 -2.33 9.53
N LYS A 211 12.39 -3.27 10.26
CA LYS A 211 13.04 -3.03 11.56
C LYS A 211 14.08 -1.90 11.51
N VAL A 212 14.96 -1.93 10.51
CA VAL A 212 16.13 -1.03 10.49
C VAL A 212 15.76 0.41 10.10
N LYS A 213 14.66 0.60 9.38
CA LYS A 213 14.43 1.84 8.62
C LYS A 213 13.17 2.61 9.02
N LEU A 214 12.07 1.93 9.38
CA LEU A 214 10.81 2.61 9.70
C LEU A 214 10.59 2.84 11.20
N TYR A 215 11.17 2.00 12.06
CA TYR A 215 11.01 2.11 13.51
C TYR A 215 11.44 3.47 14.11
N PHE A 216 12.34 4.19 13.42
CA PHE A 216 12.86 5.48 13.87
C PHE A 216 12.20 6.70 13.20
N VAL A 217 11.15 6.52 12.42
CA VAL A 217 10.46 7.65 11.75
C VAL A 217 9.91 8.66 12.78
N ASP A 218 9.47 8.18 13.94
CA ASP A 218 8.94 9.03 15.02
C ASP A 218 9.98 9.47 16.06
N LYS A 219 11.25 9.02 15.97
CA LYS A 219 12.30 9.30 16.97
C LYS A 219 13.35 10.33 16.53
N VAL A 220 13.13 10.99 15.39
CA VAL A 220 14.10 11.94 14.79
C VAL A 220 13.49 13.34 14.63
N PHE A 221 12.52 13.69 15.46
CA PHE A 221 12.02 15.06 15.64
C PHE A 221 11.80 15.33 17.12
#